data_AF-A0A3B8UKY6-F1
#
_entry.id   AF-A0A3B8UKY6-F1
#
_cell.length_a   1.000
_cell.length_b   1.000
_cell.length_c   1.000
_cell.angle_alpha   90.00
_cell.angle_beta   90.00
_cell.angle_gamma   90.00
#
_symmetry.space_group_name_H-M   'P 1'
#
loop_
_entity.id
_entity.type
_entity.pdbx_description
1 polymer ?
#
loop_
_entity_poly.entity_id
_entity_poly.type
_entity_poly.pdbx_seq_one_letter_code
_entity_poly.pdbx_strand_id
1 'polypeptide(L)'
;MSRRYNYSTCLSFGTDGEADYCEIDVTVSFAVVWGEPETGPTYACGGTPATGDLVEDIRVETIDGKPAVTGDAITRAAILAEFECGRHDDDLLAHAGEVDWADADSFAEMRRGEA
;
A
#
# COMPACT_ATOMS: atom_id res chain seq x y z
N MET A 1 -14.44 -6.85 4.62
CA MET A 1 -14.03 -6.29 3.32
C MET A 1 -12.76 -5.49 3.60
N SER A 2 -11.65 -5.84 2.97
CA SER A 2 -10.39 -5.11 3.11
C SER A 2 -10.53 -3.73 2.49
N ARG A 3 -10.15 -2.67 3.20
CA ARG A 3 -10.17 -1.28 2.69
C ARG A 3 -9.16 -1.20 1.54
N ARG A 4 -9.53 -0.50 0.46
CA ARG A 4 -8.65 -0.28 -0.69
C ARG A 4 -8.02 1.11 -0.56
N TYR A 5 -6.71 1.16 -0.65
CA TYR A 5 -5.90 2.37 -0.57
C TYR A 5 -5.32 2.68 -1.94
N ASN A 6 -5.00 3.95 -2.18
CA ASN A 6 -4.34 4.41 -3.40
C ASN A 6 -3.02 5.06 -3.01
N TYR A 7 -1.92 4.57 -3.56
CA TYR A 7 -0.59 5.08 -3.31
C TYR A 7 0.02 5.55 -4.62
N SER A 8 0.52 6.79 -4.62
CA SER A 8 1.18 7.38 -5.79
C SER A 8 2.65 7.56 -5.47
N THR A 9 3.52 7.07 -6.35
CA THR A 9 4.97 7.15 -6.20
C THR A 9 5.66 7.30 -7.54
N CYS A 10 6.91 7.77 -7.53
CA CYS A 10 7.76 7.86 -8.72
C CYS A 10 8.76 6.70 -8.69
N LEU A 11 8.66 5.79 -9.66
CA LEU A 11 9.62 4.71 -9.83
C LEU A 11 10.71 5.13 -10.81
N SER A 12 11.97 5.05 -10.39
CA SER A 12 13.11 5.27 -11.26
C SER A 12 13.57 3.93 -11.85
N PHE A 13 13.32 3.72 -13.14
CA PHE A 13 13.89 2.58 -13.87
C PHE A 13 15.24 3.00 -14.45
N GLY A 14 16.32 2.59 -13.77
CA GLY A 14 17.69 2.76 -14.26
C GLY A 14 18.19 1.48 -14.92
N THR A 15 18.67 1.57 -16.16
CA THR A 15 19.52 0.53 -16.74
C THR A 15 20.93 0.76 -16.25
N ASP A 16 21.56 -0.25 -15.63
CA ASP A 16 22.95 -0.19 -15.16
C ASP A 16 23.88 0.31 -16.28
N GLY A 17 24.29 1.58 -16.21
CA GLY A 17 25.29 2.19 -17.09
C GLY A 17 24.84 3.24 -18.12
N GLU A 18 23.56 3.59 -18.26
CA GLU A 18 23.09 4.65 -19.18
C GLU A 18 22.52 5.87 -18.43
N ALA A 19 22.68 7.06 -19.02
CA ALA A 19 22.30 8.35 -18.45
C ALA A 19 20.79 8.68 -18.50
N ASP A 20 19.96 7.75 -18.99
CA ASP A 20 18.51 7.89 -19.08
C ASP A 20 17.85 7.23 -17.87
N TYR A 21 17.75 7.98 -16.78
CA TYR A 21 16.83 7.66 -15.69
C TYR A 21 15.42 7.92 -16.20
N CYS A 22 14.67 6.87 -16.53
CA CYS A 22 13.26 7.03 -16.83
C CYS A 22 12.49 7.01 -15.50
N GLU A 23 12.14 8.20 -15.02
CA GLU A 23 11.24 8.38 -13.88
C GLU A 23 9.81 8.19 -14.38
N ILE A 24 9.10 7.23 -13.79
CA ILE A 24 7.73 6.88 -14.15
C ILE A 24 6.85 7.14 -12.93
N ASP A 25 5.93 8.09 -13.06
CA ASP A 25 4.90 8.32 -12.04
C ASP A 25 3.86 7.19 -12.11
N VAL A 26 3.62 6.52 -10.98
CA VAL A 26 2.68 5.41 -10.90
C VAL A 26 1.71 5.63 -9.74
N THR A 27 0.43 5.39 -10.01
CA THR A 27 -0.55 5.18 -8.95
C THR A 27 -0.98 3.72 -8.90
N VAL A 28 -0.82 3.10 -7.74
CA VAL A 28 -1.28 1.75 -7.46
C VAL A 28 -2.41 1.75 -6.44
N SER A 29 -3.33 0.81 -6.59
CA SER A 29 -4.36 0.55 -5.61
C SER A 29 -4.16 -0.83 -4.99
N PHE A 30 -4.22 -0.92 -3.67
CA PHE A 30 -3.92 -2.13 -2.92
C PHE A 30 -4.90 -2.29 -1.75
N ALA A 31 -5.03 -3.51 -1.24
CA ALA A 31 -5.78 -3.82 -0.05
C ALA A 31 -4.81 -4.20 1.08
N VAL A 32 -5.13 -3.80 2.30
CA VAL A 32 -4.38 -4.23 3.49
C VAL A 32 -5.26 -5.12 4.35
N VAL A 33 -4.69 -6.26 4.75
CA VAL A 33 -5.20 -7.11 5.82
C VAL A 33 -4.33 -6.85 7.04
N TRP A 34 -4.84 -6.00 7.94
CA TRP A 34 -4.19 -5.72 9.21
C TRP A 34 -4.14 -6.98 10.05
N GLY A 35 -2.94 -7.29 10.54
CA GLY A 35 -2.69 -8.41 11.42
C GLY A 35 -3.29 -8.21 12.81
N GLU A 36 -3.39 -9.30 13.55
CA GLU A 36 -3.81 -9.25 14.95
C GLU A 36 -2.57 -9.21 15.86
N PRO A 37 -2.55 -8.34 16.88
CA PRO A 37 -1.47 -8.33 17.85
C PRO A 37 -1.42 -9.66 18.61
N GLU A 38 -0.23 -9.99 19.13
CA GLU A 38 -0.10 -11.15 20.01
C GLU A 38 -1.06 -11.00 21.20
N THR A 39 -1.80 -12.07 21.49
CA THR A 39 -2.58 -12.12 22.71
C THR A 39 -1.80 -12.93 23.71
N GLY A 40 -1.41 -12.29 24.82
CA GLY A 40 -0.66 -12.93 25.89
C GLY A 40 -1.39 -14.17 26.45
N PRO A 41 -0.68 -15.09 27.11
CA PRO A 41 -1.26 -16.31 27.63
C PRO A 41 -2.38 -15.98 28.64
N THR A 42 -3.53 -16.62 28.46
CA THR A 42 -4.64 -16.56 29.42
C THR A 42 -4.73 -17.87 30.19
N TYR A 43 -5.51 -17.92 31.26
CA TYR A 43 -5.75 -19.17 31.99
C TYR A 43 -6.45 -20.23 31.12
N ALA A 44 -7.18 -19.82 30.08
CA ALA A 44 -7.96 -20.71 29.21
C ALA A 44 -7.20 -21.17 27.95
N CYS A 45 -6.19 -20.43 27.50
CA CYS A 45 -5.41 -20.75 26.31
C CYS A 45 -3.99 -20.17 26.41
N GLY A 46 -3.02 -20.85 25.79
CA GLY A 46 -1.60 -20.44 25.79
C GLY A 46 -1.27 -19.16 25.02
N GLY A 47 -2.27 -18.34 24.70
CA GLY A 47 -2.14 -17.15 23.86
C GLY A 47 -2.24 -17.46 22.36
N THR A 48 -2.27 -16.40 21.56
CA THR A 48 -2.21 -16.47 20.09
C THR A 48 -1.00 -15.68 19.59
N PRO A 49 -0.23 -16.21 18.63
CA PRO A 49 0.87 -15.46 18.03
C PRO A 49 0.34 -14.24 17.26
N ALA A 50 1.15 -13.18 17.18
CA ALA A 50 0.85 -12.05 16.31
C ALA A 50 0.76 -12.52 14.85
N THR A 51 -0.24 -12.03 14.13
CA THR A 51 -0.30 -12.15 12.68
C THR A 51 0.29 -10.85 12.10
N GLY A 52 1.18 -10.95 11.12
CA GLY A 52 1.73 -9.77 10.45
C GLY A 52 0.71 -9.11 9.53
N ASP A 53 0.91 -7.83 9.26
CA ASP A 53 0.13 -7.10 8.26
C ASP A 53 0.47 -7.60 6.85
N LEU A 54 -0.55 -7.72 6.00
CA LEU A 54 -0.40 -8.26 4.65
C LEU A 54 -0.98 -7.29 3.63
N VAL A 55 -0.19 -7.00 2.59
CA VAL A 55 -0.65 -6.27 1.41
C VAL A 55 -1.15 -7.29 0.39
N GLU A 56 -2.36 -7.07 -0.14
CA GLU A 56 -3.00 -7.94 -1.12
C GLU A 56 -3.65 -7.12 -2.26
N ASP A 57 -3.98 -7.81 -3.36
CA ASP A 57 -4.79 -7.28 -4.47
C ASP A 57 -4.25 -5.95 -5.07
N ILE A 58 -2.93 -5.89 -5.23
CA ILE A 58 -2.21 -4.76 -5.84
C ILE A 58 -2.59 -4.63 -7.32
N ARG A 59 -2.97 -3.42 -7.74
CA ARG A 59 -3.33 -3.10 -9.12
C ARG A 59 -2.74 -1.76 -9.52
N VAL A 60 -2.17 -1.70 -10.71
CA VAL A 60 -1.71 -0.44 -11.32
C VAL A 60 -2.91 0.28 -11.93
N GLU A 61 -3.20 1.49 -11.46
CA GLU A 61 -4.30 2.34 -11.92
C GLU A 61 -3.84 3.28 -13.04
N THR A 62 -2.72 3.99 -12.80
CA THR A 62 -2.16 4.97 -13.74
C THR A 62 -0.64 4.85 -13.85
N ILE A 63 -0.14 5.23 -15.02
CA ILE A 63 1.28 5.31 -15.38
C ILE A 63 1.47 6.63 -16.14
N ASP A 64 2.34 7.52 -15.68
CA ASP A 64 2.54 8.87 -16.22
C ASP A 64 1.25 9.69 -16.36
N GLY A 65 0.38 9.59 -15.34
CA GLY A 65 -0.94 10.22 -15.35
C GLY A 65 -1.92 9.67 -16.40
N LYS A 66 -1.55 8.62 -17.14
CA LYS A 66 -2.43 7.93 -18.10
C LYS A 66 -2.97 6.65 -17.47
N PRO A 67 -4.21 6.25 -17.77
CA PRO A 67 -4.77 5.02 -17.25
C PRO A 67 -3.96 3.81 -17.73
N ALA A 68 -3.66 2.88 -16.82
CA ALA A 68 -2.78 1.74 -17.06
C ALA A 68 -3.29 0.79 -18.15
N VAL A 69 -4.59 0.83 -18.47
CA VAL A 69 -5.20 0.07 -19.59
C VAL A 69 -4.75 0.56 -20.97
N THR A 70 -4.21 1.78 -21.05
CA THR A 70 -3.73 2.42 -22.29
C THR A 70 -2.21 2.38 -22.41
N GLY A 71 -1.51 1.98 -21.34
CA GLY A 71 -0.05 1.93 -21.27
C GLY A 71 0.55 0.69 -21.92
N ASP A 72 1.88 0.67 -22.02
CA ASP A 72 2.64 -0.49 -22.47
C ASP A 72 2.50 -1.65 -21.46
N ALA A 73 2.10 -2.83 -21.95
CA ALA A 73 1.83 -3.99 -21.10
C ALA A 73 3.10 -4.51 -20.39
N ILE A 74 4.28 -4.31 -20.98
CA ILE A 74 5.56 -4.73 -20.42
C ILE A 74 5.92 -3.80 -19.26
N THR A 75 5.80 -2.48 -19.43
CA THR A 75 6.01 -1.51 -18.34
C THR A 75 5.05 -1.77 -17.19
N ARG A 76 3.76 -1.98 -17.47
CA ARG A 76 2.78 -2.31 -16.42
C ARG A 76 3.14 -3.58 -15.65
N ALA A 77 3.60 -4.63 -16.34
CA ALA A 77 4.01 -5.87 -15.70
C ALA A 77 5.29 -5.70 -14.86
N ALA A 78 6.25 -4.91 -15.33
CA ALA A 78 7.48 -4.61 -14.58
C ALA A 78 7.20 -3.82 -13.30
N ILE A 79 6.33 -2.81 -13.38
CA ILE A 79 5.85 -2.05 -12.23
C ILE A 79 5.15 -2.98 -11.23
N LEU A 80 4.22 -3.80 -11.71
CA LEU A 80 3.49 -4.72 -10.83
C LEU A 80 4.44 -5.70 -10.12
N ALA A 81 5.42 -6.26 -10.84
CA ALA A 81 6.42 -7.16 -10.26
C ALA A 81 7.29 -6.46 -9.19
N GLU A 82 7.54 -5.16 -9.32
CA GLU A 82 8.23 -4.35 -8.31
C GLU A 82 7.45 -4.30 -7.00
N PHE A 83 6.13 -4.10 -7.05
CA PHE A 83 5.29 -4.12 -5.87
C PHE A 83 5.04 -5.53 -5.34
N GLU A 84 4.83 -6.52 -6.21
CA GLU A 84 4.59 -7.92 -5.82
C GLU A 84 5.82 -8.60 -5.19
N CYS A 85 7.03 -8.10 -5.43
CA CYS A 85 8.23 -8.62 -4.77
C CYS A 85 8.38 -8.18 -3.30
N GLY A 86 7.44 -7.36 -2.81
CA GLY A 86 7.36 -6.91 -1.42
C GLY A 86 8.36 -5.82 -1.03
N ARG A 87 9.13 -5.26 -1.98
CA ARG A 87 10.08 -4.17 -1.70
C ARG A 87 9.41 -2.89 -1.20
N HIS A 88 8.15 -2.69 -1.57
CA HIS A 88 7.35 -1.51 -1.21
C HIS A 88 6.31 -1.81 -0.13
N ASP A 89 6.27 -3.02 0.44
CA ASP A 89 5.23 -3.38 1.41
C ASP A 89 5.26 -2.46 2.64
N ASP A 90 6.44 -2.09 3.14
CA ASP A 90 6.59 -1.19 4.28
C ASP A 90 6.02 0.21 3.98
N ASP A 91 6.33 0.77 2.81
CA ASP A 91 5.77 2.05 2.34
C ASP A 91 4.25 1.99 2.16
N LEU A 92 3.74 0.90 1.58
CA LEU A 92 2.29 0.70 1.38
C LEU A 92 1.55 0.57 2.71
N LEU A 93 2.11 -0.17 3.67
CA LEU A 93 1.56 -0.33 5.01
C LEU A 93 1.61 0.98 5.79
N ALA A 94 2.73 1.70 5.73
CA ALA A 94 2.87 3.02 6.36
C ALA A 94 1.83 3.99 5.82
N HIS A 95 1.70 4.09 4.49
CA HIS A 95 0.70 4.95 3.85
C HIS A 95 -0.73 4.58 4.25
N ALA A 96 -1.06 3.28 4.26
CA ALA A 96 -2.37 2.81 4.68
C ALA A 96 -2.67 3.17 6.14
N GLY A 97 -1.67 3.08 7.02
CA GLY A 97 -1.76 3.48 8.42
C GLY A 97 -1.97 4.99 8.58
N GLU A 98 -1.24 5.81 7.82
CA GLU A 98 -1.41 7.27 7.81
C GLU A 98 -2.81 7.68 7.36
N VAL A 99 -3.32 7.06 6.30
CA VAL A 99 -4.68 7.31 5.79
C VAL A 99 -5.72 6.94 6.84
N ASP A 100 -5.57 5.80 7.51
CA ASP A 100 -6.52 5.36 8.55
C ASP A 100 -6.49 6.27 9.78
N TRP A 101 -5.29 6.70 10.19
CA TRP A 101 -5.12 7.64 11.30
C TRP A 101 -5.73 9.01 10.99
N ALA A 102 -5.50 9.54 9.79
CA ALA A 102 -6.09 10.81 9.36
C ALA A 102 -7.63 10.75 9.31
N ASP A 103 -8.20 9.62 8.90
CA ASP A 103 -9.64 9.37 8.89
C ASP A 103 -10.20 9.33 10.32
N ALA A 104 -9.52 8.63 11.23
CA ALA A 104 -9.89 8.53 12.63
C ALA A 104 -9.84 9.89 13.37
N ASP A 105 -8.80 10.69 13.11
CA ASP A 105 -8.67 12.04 13.68
C ASP A 105 -9.75 12.98 13.16
N SER A 106 -10.02 12.96 11.85
CA SER A 106 -11.11 13.72 11.22
C SER A 106 -12.48 13.37 11.82
N PHE A 107 -12.74 12.08 12.03
CA PHE A 107 -13.97 11.61 12.66
C PHE A 107 -14.07 12.06 14.13
N ALA A 108 -12.97 12.00 14.87
CA ALA A 108 -12.92 12.46 16.26
C ALA A 108 -13.15 13.99 16.38
N GLU A 109 -12.61 14.78 15.45
CA GLU A 109 -12.82 16.22 15.38
C GLU A 109 -14.28 16.58 15.07
N MET A 110 -14.89 15.91 14.07
CA MET A 110 -16.31 16.07 13.75
C MET A 110 -17.20 15.82 14.98
N ARG A 111 -16.92 14.76 15.75
CA ARG A 111 -17.64 14.42 16.99
C ARG A 111 -17.46 15.44 18.12
N ARG A 112 -16.39 16.22 18.12
CA ARG A 112 -16.17 17.31 19.11
C ARG A 112 -16.86 18.61 18.71
N GLY A 113 -17.08 18.85 17.42
CA GLY A 113 -17.76 20.04 16.90
C GLY A 113 -19.29 20.04 17.05
N GLU A 114 -19.89 18.89 17.37
CA GLU A 114 -21.34 18.72 17.57
C GLU A 114 -21.79 18.81 19.05
N ALA A 115 -20.92 19.24 19.98
CA ALA A 115 -21.20 19.35 21.42
C ALA A 115 -21.35 20.79 21.94
#